data_AF-A0A5K1K478-F1
#
_entry.id   AF-A0A5K1K478-F1
#
_cell.length_a   1.000
_cell.length_b   1.000
_cell.length_c   1.000
_cell.angle_alpha   90.00
_cell.angle_beta   90.00
_cell.angle_gamma   90.00
#
_symmetry.space_group_name_H-M   'P 1'
#
loop_
_entity.id
_entity.type
_entity.pdbx_description
1 polymer ?
#
loop_
_entity_poly.entity_id
_entity_poly.type
_entity_poly.pdbx_seq_one_letter_code
_entity_poly.pdbx_strand_id
1 'polypeptide(L)'
;MDGVDQLNNILIIGMTNRLDMIDEALLRPGRLEVHMEISLPDEKGRIQIITIHTSKMRQNGIMDHDVDIMELAALTKNFSGAEIAGLVKSATSFAFSRHVKVGTLAGISDDVENMRVNRSDFMNALEEVTPAFGVAKEELEQVVQNGIIHHGAVVDEILRSGELFVDQVRSSTRTPLVSVLLHGPPGSGKTALAATIAQASQYPFMKLLTPDSMVGFSEAQKVAAIAKIFQDSYKSPLSVIVVDNLERLLDFTPIGPRFSNSVLQTLMVLLARRPPKDRRLLIIATSSLRPVLTDLGLSEIFDAELRVPPITSLRALEIVLKEVALFPSSDDRRQAVAMLAQAGFGNSEEEETSRLNVGVKKLLSMVEMARQEPEATAERLTNALMGLGM
;
A
#
# COMPACT_ATOMS: atom_id res chain seq x y z
N MET A 1 -11.84 -43.06 11.00
CA MET A 1 -10.40 -42.76 10.94
C MET A 1 -9.68 -43.44 12.08
N ASP A 2 -10.17 -43.29 13.32
CA ASP A 2 -9.60 -43.99 14.48
C ASP A 2 -10.72 -44.60 15.33
N GLY A 3 -11.28 -45.72 14.87
CA GLY A 3 -12.45 -46.39 15.46
C GLY A 3 -12.23 -47.90 15.59
N VAL A 4 -13.22 -48.60 16.17
CA VAL A 4 -13.13 -50.04 16.50
C VAL A 4 -12.87 -50.91 15.26
N ASP A 5 -13.41 -50.52 14.11
CA ASP A 5 -13.05 -51.06 12.80
C ASP A 5 -12.06 -50.11 12.11
N GLN A 6 -10.76 -50.35 12.27
CA GLN A 6 -9.72 -49.62 11.56
C GLN A 6 -9.65 -50.06 10.08
N LEU A 7 -9.86 -49.10 9.18
CA LEU A 7 -9.66 -49.27 7.75
C LEU A 7 -8.17 -49.08 7.44
N ASN A 8 -7.42 -50.17 7.40
CA ASN A 8 -6.02 -50.16 6.99
C ASN A 8 -5.93 -50.02 5.46
N ASN A 9 -4.95 -49.23 4.96
CA ASN A 9 -4.68 -48.93 3.54
C ASN A 9 -5.54 -47.81 2.88
N ILE A 10 -6.03 -46.85 3.65
CA ILE A 10 -6.66 -45.64 3.09
C ILE A 10 -5.81 -44.41 3.43
N LEU A 11 -5.41 -43.65 2.41
CA LEU A 11 -4.82 -42.33 2.57
C LEU A 11 -5.90 -41.26 2.36
N ILE A 12 -6.14 -40.44 3.37
CA ILE A 12 -7.08 -39.31 3.27
C ILE A 12 -6.27 -38.02 3.15
N ILE A 13 -6.53 -37.27 2.08
CA ILE A 13 -5.95 -35.94 1.85
C ILE A 13 -7.08 -34.92 1.91
N GLY A 14 -7.02 -34.01 2.88
CA GLY A 14 -7.94 -32.87 3.00
C GLY A 14 -7.30 -31.60 2.48
N MET A 15 -8.07 -30.76 1.78
CA MET A 15 -7.66 -29.42 1.34
C MET A 15 -8.62 -28.40 1.94
N THR A 16 -8.10 -27.40 2.67
CA THR A 16 -8.89 -26.31 3.25
C THR A 16 -8.14 -24.98 3.14
N ASN A 17 -8.87 -23.90 2.89
CA ASN A 17 -8.34 -22.54 2.98
C ASN A 17 -8.39 -21.99 4.41
N ARG A 18 -9.06 -22.70 5.33
CA ARG A 18 -9.33 -22.30 6.71
C ARG A 18 -9.08 -23.46 7.65
N LEU A 19 -7.82 -23.62 8.07
CA LEU A 19 -7.43 -24.64 9.06
C LEU A 19 -8.05 -24.35 10.43
N ASP A 20 -8.25 -23.07 10.75
CA ASP A 20 -8.87 -22.57 11.98
C ASP A 20 -10.31 -23.04 12.20
N MET A 21 -11.01 -23.39 11.12
CA MET A 21 -12.40 -23.86 11.16
C MET A 21 -12.52 -25.39 11.30
N ILE A 22 -11.40 -26.12 11.22
CA ILE A 22 -11.40 -27.57 11.35
C ILE A 22 -11.36 -27.95 12.82
N ASP A 23 -12.17 -28.93 13.21
CA ASP A 23 -12.20 -29.47 14.57
C ASP A 23 -10.81 -29.99 14.96
N GLU A 24 -10.27 -29.46 16.06
CA GLU A 24 -8.98 -29.89 16.62
C GLU A 24 -8.94 -31.39 16.91
N ALA A 25 -10.08 -32.03 17.15
CA ALA A 25 -10.15 -33.47 17.30
C ALA A 25 -9.65 -34.20 16.04
N LEU A 26 -9.93 -33.68 14.84
CA LEU A 26 -9.48 -34.29 13.58
C LEU A 26 -7.98 -34.09 13.32
N LEU A 27 -7.40 -33.01 13.85
CA LEU A 27 -5.99 -32.62 13.67
C LEU A 27 -5.03 -33.39 14.59
N ARG A 28 -5.54 -34.33 15.41
CA ARG A 28 -4.72 -35.12 16.34
C ARG A 28 -4.01 -36.27 15.60
N PRO A 29 -2.83 -36.70 16.11
CA PRO A 29 -2.14 -37.89 15.60
C PRO A 29 -3.08 -39.11 15.53
N GLY A 30 -2.97 -39.91 14.47
CA GLY A 30 -3.89 -41.03 14.17
C GLY A 30 -5.09 -40.66 13.29
N ARG A 31 -5.29 -39.37 12.95
CA ARG A 31 -6.34 -38.89 12.04
C ARG A 31 -5.73 -38.09 10.89
N LEU A 32 -5.85 -36.76 10.91
CA LEU A 32 -5.13 -35.87 10.01
C LEU A 32 -3.85 -35.44 10.73
N GLU A 33 -2.84 -36.30 10.71
CA GLU A 33 -1.61 -36.08 11.47
C GLU A 33 -0.67 -35.06 10.80
N VAL A 34 -0.54 -35.15 9.47
CA VAL A 34 0.38 -34.31 8.71
C VAL A 34 -0.35 -33.09 8.16
N HIS A 35 0.04 -31.91 8.63
CA HIS A 35 -0.43 -30.63 8.12
C HIS A 35 0.65 -30.01 7.24
N MET A 36 0.32 -29.76 5.98
CA MET A 36 1.21 -29.09 5.03
C MET A 36 0.55 -27.80 4.56
N GLU A 37 1.19 -26.67 4.87
CA GLU A 37 0.76 -25.36 4.36
C GLU A 37 1.34 -25.13 2.97
N ILE A 38 0.48 -24.89 1.98
CA ILE A 38 0.89 -24.54 0.62
C ILE A 38 0.95 -23.02 0.51
N SER A 39 2.16 -22.47 0.51
CA SER A 39 2.40 -21.03 0.32
C SER A 39 2.33 -20.64 -1.17
N LEU A 40 2.27 -19.32 -1.42
CA LEU A 40 2.44 -18.78 -2.77
C LEU A 40 3.80 -19.16 -3.36
N PRO A 41 3.90 -19.35 -4.70
CA PRO A 41 5.15 -19.72 -5.34
C PRO A 41 6.16 -18.55 -5.32
N ASP A 42 7.40 -18.87 -4.93
CA ASP A 42 8.55 -17.99 -5.10
C ASP A 42 8.84 -17.74 -6.58
N GLU A 43 9.71 -16.79 -6.91
CA GLU A 43 10.06 -16.45 -8.29
C GLU A 43 10.51 -17.67 -9.11
N LYS A 44 11.37 -18.52 -8.53
CA LYS A 44 11.77 -19.80 -9.14
C LYS A 44 10.59 -20.75 -9.34
N GLY A 45 9.67 -20.80 -8.38
CA GLY A 45 8.43 -21.58 -8.49
C GLY A 45 7.52 -21.05 -9.59
N ARG A 46 7.41 -19.73 -9.75
CA ARG A 46 6.65 -19.10 -10.84
C ARG A 46 7.26 -19.41 -12.21
N ILE A 47 8.58 -19.38 -12.35
CA ILE A 47 9.26 -19.83 -13.58
C ILE A 47 8.85 -21.26 -13.93
N GLN A 48 8.85 -22.17 -12.95
CA GLN A 48 8.45 -23.56 -13.17
C GLN A 48 6.98 -23.68 -13.59
N ILE A 49 6.07 -22.98 -12.91
CA ILE A 49 4.64 -23.00 -13.21
C ILE A 49 4.36 -22.43 -14.60
N ILE A 50 4.93 -21.27 -14.94
CA ILE A 50 4.82 -20.67 -16.27
C ILE A 50 5.37 -21.62 -17.33
N THR A 51 6.51 -22.26 -17.08
CA THR A 51 7.10 -23.25 -18.00
C THR A 51 6.17 -24.45 -18.21
N ILE A 52 5.53 -24.97 -17.16
CA ILE A 52 4.58 -26.09 -17.27
C ILE A 52 3.38 -25.69 -18.14
N HIS A 53 2.79 -24.52 -17.90
CA HIS A 53 1.63 -24.06 -18.66
C HIS A 53 1.97 -23.68 -20.11
N THR A 54 3.19 -23.19 -20.37
CA THR A 54 3.64 -22.80 -21.72
C THR A 54 4.33 -23.94 -22.50
N SER A 55 4.67 -25.06 -21.85
CA SER A 55 5.40 -26.18 -22.47
C SER A 55 4.70 -26.72 -23.72
N LYS A 56 3.38 -26.95 -23.65
CA LYS A 56 2.59 -27.42 -24.81
C LYS A 56 2.54 -26.37 -25.94
N MET A 57 2.47 -25.09 -25.61
CA MET A 57 2.46 -24.00 -26.59
C MET A 57 3.80 -23.91 -27.33
N ARG A 58 4.92 -24.10 -26.61
CA ARG A 58 6.27 -24.13 -27.20
C ARG A 58 6.48 -25.36 -28.09
N GLN A 59 6.08 -26.55 -27.62
CA GLN A 59 6.22 -27.79 -28.40
C GLN A 59 5.45 -27.74 -29.72
N ASN A 60 4.29 -27.10 -29.72
CA ASN A 60 3.45 -26.95 -30.91
C ASN A 60 3.79 -25.73 -31.78
N GLY A 61 4.81 -24.93 -31.42
CA GLY A 61 5.19 -23.73 -32.18
C GLY A 61 4.18 -22.58 -32.13
N ILE A 62 3.31 -22.56 -31.12
CA ILE A 62 2.24 -21.54 -30.92
C ILE A 62 2.75 -20.33 -30.12
N MET A 63 3.91 -20.44 -29.47
CA MET A 63 4.55 -19.37 -28.71
C MET A 63 5.70 -18.77 -29.51
N ASP A 64 5.76 -17.45 -29.58
CA ASP A 64 6.84 -16.74 -30.27
C ASP A 64 8.12 -16.67 -29.43
N HIS A 65 9.25 -16.39 -30.08
CA HIS A 65 10.59 -16.36 -29.45
C HIS A 65 10.83 -15.10 -28.59
N ASP A 66 9.98 -14.09 -28.73
CA ASP A 66 10.05 -12.84 -27.97
C ASP A 66 9.58 -12.98 -26.52
N VAL A 67 8.94 -14.10 -26.15
CA VAL A 67 8.42 -14.32 -24.81
C VAL A 67 9.47 -14.90 -23.87
N ASP A 68 9.97 -14.06 -22.98
CA ASP A 68 10.85 -14.46 -21.88
C ASP A 68 10.08 -14.88 -20.62
N ILE A 69 10.28 -16.12 -20.19
CA ILE A 69 9.66 -16.68 -18.97
C ILE A 69 10.23 -16.02 -17.71
N MET A 70 11.51 -15.65 -17.71
CA MET A 70 12.14 -15.02 -16.54
C MET A 70 11.55 -13.63 -16.31
N GLU A 71 11.37 -12.86 -17.38
CA GLU A 71 10.68 -11.58 -17.33
C GLU A 71 9.24 -11.73 -16.77
N LEU A 72 8.45 -12.66 -17.30
CA LEU A 72 7.09 -12.90 -16.82
C LEU A 72 7.04 -13.31 -15.34
N ALA A 73 7.99 -14.13 -14.87
CA ALA A 73 8.06 -14.53 -13.47
C ALA A 73 8.41 -13.36 -12.53
N ALA A 74 9.23 -12.42 -13.00
CA ALA A 74 9.58 -11.20 -12.27
C ALA A 74 8.40 -10.22 -12.18
N LEU A 75 7.56 -10.15 -13.22
CA LEU A 75 6.37 -9.29 -13.27
C LEU A 75 5.16 -9.86 -12.51
N THR A 76 5.04 -11.19 -12.41
CA THR A 76 3.90 -11.89 -11.75
C THR A 76 4.08 -12.06 -10.24
N LYS A 77 4.55 -11.02 -9.53
CA LYS A 77 4.74 -11.09 -8.07
C LYS A 77 3.43 -11.41 -7.35
N ASN A 78 3.48 -12.37 -6.43
CA ASN A 78 2.34 -12.89 -5.65
C ASN A 78 1.26 -13.65 -6.42
N PHE A 79 1.47 -13.96 -7.70
CA PHE A 79 0.51 -14.78 -8.42
C PHE A 79 0.53 -16.21 -7.86
N SER A 80 -0.66 -16.71 -7.56
CA SER A 80 -0.94 -18.12 -7.31
C SER A 80 -0.84 -18.93 -8.60
N GLY A 81 -0.74 -20.25 -8.48
CA GLY A 81 -0.73 -21.13 -9.66
C GLY A 81 -1.97 -20.97 -10.55
N ALA A 82 -3.13 -20.67 -9.95
CA ALA A 82 -4.36 -20.42 -10.69
C ALA A 82 -4.31 -19.11 -11.48
N GLU A 83 -3.75 -18.04 -10.90
CA GLU A 83 -3.61 -16.74 -11.58
C GLU A 83 -2.58 -16.81 -12.71
N ILE A 84 -1.47 -17.54 -12.52
CA ILE A 84 -0.51 -17.80 -13.61
C ILE A 84 -1.16 -18.56 -14.76
N ALA A 85 -1.97 -19.57 -14.46
CA ALA A 85 -2.73 -20.28 -15.48
C ALA A 85 -3.75 -19.36 -16.18
N GLY A 86 -4.41 -18.47 -15.41
CA GLY A 86 -5.30 -17.43 -15.91
C GLY A 86 -4.58 -16.45 -16.85
N LEU A 87 -3.37 -16.02 -16.49
CA LEU A 87 -2.54 -15.14 -17.31
C LEU A 87 -2.22 -15.76 -18.68
N VAL A 88 -1.76 -17.02 -18.70
CA VAL A 88 -1.48 -17.73 -19.97
C VAL A 88 -2.75 -17.87 -20.81
N LYS A 89 -3.89 -18.11 -20.18
CA LYS A 89 -5.18 -18.21 -20.87
C LYS A 89 -5.64 -16.86 -21.44
N SER A 90 -5.52 -15.77 -20.67
CA SER A 90 -5.85 -14.42 -21.14
C SER A 90 -4.92 -13.99 -22.29
N ALA A 91 -3.60 -14.24 -22.19
CA ALA A 91 -2.66 -13.98 -23.29
C ALA A 91 -3.05 -14.75 -24.57
N THR A 92 -3.48 -16.00 -24.44
CA THR A 92 -3.99 -16.78 -25.57
C THR A 92 -5.26 -16.15 -26.16
N SER A 93 -6.18 -15.66 -25.32
CA SER A 93 -7.38 -14.94 -25.76
C SER A 93 -7.04 -13.66 -26.52
N PHE A 94 -6.07 -12.86 -26.06
CA PHE A 94 -5.61 -11.66 -26.76
C PHE A 94 -5.01 -11.99 -28.14
N ALA A 95 -4.22 -13.06 -28.23
CA ALA A 95 -3.70 -13.54 -29.50
C ALA A 95 -4.82 -13.95 -30.47
N PHE A 96 -5.88 -14.61 -29.97
CA PHE A 96 -7.08 -14.92 -30.76
C PHE A 96 -7.81 -13.65 -31.20
N SER A 97 -8.07 -12.72 -30.29
CA SER A 97 -8.76 -11.45 -30.59
C SER A 97 -8.04 -10.61 -31.64
N ARG A 98 -6.70 -10.66 -31.70
CA ARG A 98 -5.92 -9.98 -32.74
C ARG A 98 -6.20 -10.50 -34.16
N HIS A 99 -6.50 -11.79 -34.31
CA HIS A 99 -6.69 -12.44 -35.61
C HIS A 99 -8.16 -12.61 -36.00
N VAL A 100 -9.10 -12.39 -35.07
CA VAL A 100 -10.53 -12.37 -35.33
C VAL A 100 -10.98 -10.97 -35.73
N LYS A 101 -11.39 -10.78 -37.01
CA LYS A 101 -11.89 -9.48 -37.49
C LYS A 101 -13.20 -9.11 -36.79
N VAL A 102 -13.18 -7.99 -36.05
CA VAL A 102 -14.37 -7.38 -35.46
C VAL A 102 -15.20 -6.75 -36.60
N GLY A 103 -16.21 -7.47 -37.10
CA GLY A 103 -17.17 -6.89 -38.05
C GLY A 103 -17.92 -7.84 -38.99
N THR A 104 -17.50 -9.09 -39.16
CA THR A 104 -18.21 -10.04 -40.04
C THR A 104 -18.58 -11.30 -39.28
N LEU A 105 -19.89 -11.58 -39.19
CA LEU A 105 -20.45 -12.85 -38.75
C LEU A 105 -19.69 -14.00 -39.43
N ALA A 106 -18.95 -14.78 -38.64
CA ALA A 106 -18.35 -16.05 -39.02
C ALA A 106 -17.32 -16.04 -40.18
N GLY A 107 -16.50 -14.99 -40.30
CA GLY A 107 -15.30 -15.04 -41.15
C GLY A 107 -14.05 -15.31 -40.31
N ILE A 108 -13.69 -16.57 -40.09
CA ILE A 108 -12.36 -16.92 -39.57
C ILE A 108 -11.35 -16.47 -40.65
N SER A 109 -10.39 -15.63 -40.29
CA SER A 109 -9.31 -15.27 -41.21
C SER A 109 -8.47 -16.51 -41.52
N ASP A 110 -7.98 -16.67 -42.75
CA ASP A 110 -7.08 -17.78 -43.13
C ASP A 110 -5.74 -17.77 -42.35
N ASP A 111 -5.49 -16.72 -41.56
CA ASP A 111 -4.28 -16.52 -40.75
C ASP A 111 -4.29 -17.22 -39.38
N VAL A 112 -5.37 -17.93 -39.00
CA VAL A 112 -5.43 -18.65 -37.72
C VAL A 112 -4.40 -19.77 -37.63
N GLU A 113 -4.01 -20.37 -38.75
CA GLU A 113 -2.98 -21.43 -38.77
C GLU A 113 -1.59 -20.91 -38.35
N ASN A 114 -1.32 -19.61 -38.50
CA ASN A 114 -0.06 -18.98 -38.10
C ASN A 114 -0.18 -18.17 -36.80
N MET A 115 -1.28 -18.31 -36.07
CA MET A 115 -1.49 -17.55 -34.83
C MET A 115 -0.44 -17.95 -33.79
N ARG A 116 0.38 -16.97 -33.40
CA ARG A 116 1.33 -17.10 -32.30
C ARG A 116 1.03 -16.12 -31.18
N VAL A 117 1.22 -16.60 -29.96
CA VAL A 117 1.19 -15.77 -28.75
C VAL A 117 2.56 -15.13 -28.58
N ASN A 118 2.58 -13.81 -28.52
CA ASN A 118 3.80 -13.02 -28.43
C ASN A 118 3.90 -12.30 -27.07
N ARG A 119 4.99 -11.56 -26.85
CA ARG A 119 5.21 -10.83 -25.59
C ARG A 119 4.12 -9.80 -25.32
N SER A 120 3.64 -9.09 -26.36
CA SER A 120 2.60 -8.06 -26.19
C SER A 120 1.29 -8.63 -25.66
N ASP A 121 0.92 -9.85 -26.05
CA ASP A 121 -0.28 -10.53 -25.56
C ASP A 121 -0.20 -10.82 -24.06
N PHE A 122 0.98 -11.20 -23.56
CA PHE A 122 1.23 -11.37 -22.13
C PHE A 122 1.22 -10.05 -21.37
N MET A 123 1.74 -8.96 -21.94
CA MET A 123 1.70 -7.65 -21.30
C MET A 123 0.26 -7.14 -21.15
N ASN A 124 -0.58 -7.30 -22.19
CA ASN A 124 -2.00 -6.96 -22.11
C ASN A 124 -2.73 -7.85 -21.08
N ALA A 125 -2.39 -9.15 -21.02
CA ALA A 125 -2.96 -10.06 -20.04
C ALA A 125 -2.58 -9.73 -18.59
N LEU A 126 -1.40 -9.14 -18.36
CA LEU A 126 -0.98 -8.66 -17.03
C LEU A 126 -1.77 -7.43 -16.57
N GLU A 127 -2.33 -6.64 -17.49
CA GLU A 127 -3.21 -5.52 -17.14
C GLU A 127 -4.61 -6.01 -16.71
N GLU A 128 -5.08 -7.13 -17.28
CA GLU A 128 -6.39 -7.72 -16.95
C GLU A 128 -6.32 -8.62 -15.71
N VAL A 129 -5.29 -9.46 -15.60
CA VAL A 129 -5.16 -10.46 -14.53
C VAL A 129 -4.38 -9.87 -13.37
N THR A 130 -5.10 -9.41 -12.35
CA THR A 130 -4.51 -8.92 -11.10
C THR A 130 -4.43 -10.04 -10.05
N PRO A 131 -3.42 -10.03 -9.16
CA PRO A 131 -3.33 -11.00 -8.08
C PRO A 131 -4.39 -10.70 -7.02
N ALA A 132 -5.13 -11.71 -6.60
CA ALA A 132 -6.07 -11.64 -5.50
C ALA A 132 -5.36 -11.43 -4.15
N PHE A 133 -4.05 -11.71 -4.08
CA PHE A 133 -3.25 -11.61 -2.87
C PHE A 133 -2.15 -10.54 -2.97
N GLY A 134 -2.10 -9.65 -1.97
CA GLY A 134 -0.88 -8.94 -1.58
C GLY A 134 -0.49 -7.69 -2.36
N VAL A 135 -1.21 -7.28 -3.41
CA VAL A 135 -0.86 -6.06 -4.16
C VAL A 135 -2.01 -5.08 -4.20
N ALA A 136 -2.19 -4.35 -3.11
CA ALA A 136 -2.98 -3.14 -3.09
C ALA A 136 -2.19 -1.95 -3.67
N LYS A 137 -1.50 -2.16 -4.80
CA LYS A 137 -0.73 -1.09 -5.48
C LYS A 137 -1.68 0.05 -5.84
N GLU A 138 -2.88 -0.29 -6.33
CA GLU A 138 -3.95 0.67 -6.61
C GLU A 138 -4.38 1.44 -5.36
N GLU A 139 -4.61 0.79 -4.22
CA GLU A 139 -5.03 1.48 -2.99
C GLU A 139 -3.92 2.45 -2.50
N LEU A 140 -2.65 2.04 -2.58
CA LEU A 140 -1.53 2.91 -2.21
C LEU A 140 -1.32 4.04 -3.24
N GLU A 141 -1.48 3.77 -4.54
CA GLU A 141 -1.37 4.78 -5.60
C GLU A 141 -2.47 5.84 -5.48
N GLN A 142 -3.68 5.44 -5.09
CA GLN A 142 -4.78 6.37 -4.84
C GLN A 142 -4.47 7.36 -3.70
N VAL A 143 -3.65 6.99 -2.71
CA VAL A 143 -3.24 7.90 -1.63
C VAL A 143 -2.19 8.90 -2.10
N VAL A 144 -1.37 8.54 -3.09
CA VAL A 144 -0.21 9.34 -3.58
C VAL A 144 -0.52 10.03 -4.92
N GLN A 145 -1.79 10.32 -5.23
CA GLN A 145 -2.23 10.89 -6.52
C GLN A 145 -1.46 12.14 -6.98
N ASN A 146 -1.07 13.02 -6.05
CA ASN A 146 -0.37 14.27 -6.36
C ASN A 146 1.15 14.17 -6.19
N GLY A 147 1.69 12.95 -6.06
CA GLY A 147 3.10 12.74 -5.73
C GLY A 147 3.50 13.27 -4.35
N ILE A 148 4.80 13.36 -4.12
CA ILE A 148 5.39 13.95 -2.90
C ILE A 148 6.12 15.24 -3.28
N ILE A 149 5.72 16.34 -2.66
CA ILE A 149 6.35 17.64 -2.84
C ILE A 149 7.48 17.79 -1.81
N HIS A 150 8.72 17.89 -2.30
CA HIS A 150 9.94 18.07 -1.51
C HIS A 150 10.09 19.53 -1.04
N HIS A 151 9.15 19.97 -0.20
CA HIS A 151 9.03 21.36 0.26
C HIS A 151 10.00 21.73 1.39
N GLY A 152 10.78 20.79 1.91
CA GLY A 152 11.79 21.04 2.93
C GLY A 152 12.64 19.81 3.22
N ALA A 153 13.82 20.03 3.79
CA ALA A 153 14.79 18.97 4.08
C ALA A 153 14.22 17.86 5.01
N VAL A 154 13.23 18.20 5.85
CA VAL A 154 12.58 17.24 6.73
C VAL A 154 11.84 16.15 5.95
N VAL A 155 11.26 16.48 4.78
CA VAL A 155 10.57 15.48 3.94
C VAL A 155 11.57 14.46 3.40
N ASP A 156 12.72 14.93 2.91
CA ASP A 156 13.80 14.08 2.40
C ASP A 156 14.38 13.21 3.52
N GLU A 157 14.55 13.77 4.72
CA GLU A 157 15.03 13.04 5.88
C GLU A 157 14.06 11.94 6.32
N ILE A 158 12.74 12.19 6.29
CA ILE A 158 11.72 11.19 6.59
C ILE A 158 11.75 10.05 5.57
N LEU A 159 11.82 10.36 4.27
CA LEU A 159 11.90 9.35 3.22
C LEU A 159 13.18 8.51 3.33
N ARG A 160 14.32 9.17 3.55
CA ARG A 160 15.61 8.50 3.78
C ARG A 160 15.57 7.61 5.02
N SER A 161 14.97 8.08 6.12
CA SER A 161 14.79 7.27 7.33
C SER A 161 13.88 6.08 7.06
N GLY A 162 12.81 6.28 6.29
CA GLY A 162 11.92 5.22 5.81
C GLY A 162 12.67 4.14 5.02
N GLU A 163 13.54 4.53 4.09
CA GLU A 163 14.39 3.62 3.32
C GLU A 163 15.31 2.80 4.23
N LEU A 164 15.92 3.42 5.25
CA LEU A 164 16.74 2.71 6.23
C LEU A 164 15.94 1.65 7.01
N PHE A 165 14.69 1.94 7.39
CA PHE A 165 13.83 0.95 8.06
C PHE A 165 13.42 -0.20 7.13
N VAL A 166 13.15 0.10 5.86
CA VAL A 166 12.91 -0.93 4.84
C VAL A 166 14.13 -1.83 4.74
N ASP A 167 15.33 -1.28 4.56
CA ASP A 167 16.54 -2.09 4.41
C ASP A 167 16.90 -2.86 5.68
N GLN A 168 16.63 -2.28 6.85
CA GLN A 168 16.76 -2.98 8.14
C GLN A 168 15.88 -4.23 8.16
N VAL A 169 14.58 -4.13 7.84
CA VAL A 169 13.69 -5.29 7.80
C VAL A 169 14.12 -6.27 6.71
N ARG A 170 14.55 -5.81 5.54
CA ARG A 170 14.98 -6.69 4.44
C ARG A 170 16.23 -7.50 4.75
N SER A 171 17.22 -6.91 5.44
CA SER A 171 18.55 -7.51 5.62
C SER A 171 18.77 -8.10 7.02
N SER A 172 18.21 -7.51 8.08
CA SER A 172 18.50 -7.88 9.47
C SER A 172 18.02 -9.27 9.84
N THR A 173 18.89 -10.09 10.44
CA THR A 173 18.51 -11.41 10.98
C THR A 173 17.93 -11.35 12.39
N ARG A 174 18.03 -10.20 13.06
CA ARG A 174 17.66 -10.03 14.48
C ARG A 174 16.35 -9.28 14.68
N THR A 175 16.01 -8.39 13.76
CA THR A 175 14.82 -7.52 13.83
C THR A 175 13.87 -7.89 12.67
N PRO A 176 13.13 -9.00 12.78
CA PRO A 176 12.16 -9.41 11.75
C PRO A 176 10.90 -8.54 11.76
N LEU A 177 10.70 -7.73 12.81
CA LEU A 177 9.64 -6.74 12.95
C LEU A 177 10.30 -5.39 13.19
N VAL A 178 9.84 -4.37 12.48
CA VAL A 178 10.11 -2.95 12.80
C VAL A 178 8.79 -2.19 12.70
N SER A 179 8.48 -1.40 13.72
CA SER A 179 7.28 -0.55 13.79
C SER A 179 7.68 0.93 13.84
N VAL A 180 7.10 1.74 12.95
CA VAL A 180 7.42 3.17 12.82
C VAL A 180 6.13 3.99 12.90
N LEU A 181 6.11 5.03 13.73
CA LEU A 181 4.98 5.97 13.84
C LEU A 181 5.30 7.30 13.16
N LEU A 182 4.55 7.64 12.11
CA LEU A 182 4.55 8.98 11.51
C LEU A 182 3.47 9.83 12.19
N HIS A 183 3.89 10.85 12.94
CA HIS A 183 2.96 11.72 13.67
C HIS A 183 3.13 13.20 13.30
N GLY A 184 2.07 13.99 13.46
CA GLY A 184 2.11 15.43 13.14
C GLY A 184 0.72 16.00 12.87
N PRO A 185 0.59 17.31 12.63
CA PRO A 185 -0.71 17.96 12.45
C PRO A 185 -1.57 17.33 11.33
N PRO A 186 -2.90 17.44 11.41
CA PRO A 186 -3.77 16.94 10.35
C PRO A 186 -3.44 17.61 9.01
N GLY A 187 -3.48 16.84 7.92
CA GLY A 187 -3.21 17.35 6.58
C GLY A 187 -1.74 17.60 6.23
N SER A 188 -0.77 17.24 7.08
CA SER A 188 0.67 17.38 6.78
C SER A 188 1.23 16.36 5.76
N GLY A 189 0.44 15.38 5.32
CA GLY A 189 0.86 14.40 4.32
C GLY A 189 1.40 13.07 4.88
N LYS A 190 1.19 12.78 6.17
CA LYS A 190 1.63 11.54 6.84
C LYS A 190 1.30 10.26 6.07
N THR A 191 0.04 10.10 5.66
CA THR A 191 -0.43 8.91 4.94
C THR A 191 0.22 8.78 3.57
N ALA A 192 0.40 9.89 2.86
CA ALA A 192 1.09 9.90 1.57
C ALA A 192 2.58 9.52 1.72
N LEU A 193 3.25 10.03 2.74
CA LEU A 193 4.64 9.65 3.05
C LEU A 193 4.76 8.16 3.43
N ALA A 194 3.86 7.66 4.28
CA ALA A 194 3.83 6.25 4.66
C ALA A 194 3.59 5.34 3.45
N ALA A 195 2.63 5.69 2.59
CA ALA A 195 2.34 4.97 1.35
C ALA A 195 3.53 5.02 0.38
N THR A 196 4.21 6.16 0.26
CA THR A 196 5.41 6.31 -0.59
C THR A 196 6.55 5.42 -0.11
N ILE A 197 6.83 5.39 1.20
CA ILE A 197 7.85 4.49 1.78
C ILE A 197 7.47 3.03 1.52
N ALA A 198 6.20 2.67 1.71
CA ALA A 198 5.71 1.31 1.46
C ALA A 198 5.87 0.92 -0.02
N GLN A 199 5.51 1.81 -0.97
CA GLN A 199 5.68 1.55 -2.41
C GLN A 199 7.15 1.46 -2.81
N ALA A 200 8.01 2.33 -2.28
CA ALA A 200 9.45 2.28 -2.52
C ALA A 200 10.08 0.98 -2.01
N SER A 201 9.51 0.36 -0.97
CA SER A 201 9.99 -0.92 -0.44
C SER A 201 9.92 -2.06 -1.45
N GLN A 202 9.00 -2.04 -2.42
CA GLN A 202 8.82 -3.14 -3.38
C GLN A 202 8.67 -4.52 -2.70
N TYR A 203 8.17 -4.55 -1.47
CA TYR A 203 7.89 -5.80 -0.77
C TYR A 203 6.78 -6.57 -1.49
N PRO A 204 6.85 -7.92 -1.50
CA PRO A 204 5.81 -8.73 -2.14
C PRO A 204 4.43 -8.41 -1.55
N PHE A 205 4.29 -8.34 -0.23
CA PHE A 205 3.01 -7.97 0.39
C PHE A 205 3.02 -6.52 0.84
N MET A 206 2.11 -5.71 0.28
CA MET A 206 1.87 -4.33 0.69
C MET A 206 0.37 -4.14 0.92
N LYS A 207 0.00 -3.70 2.12
CA LYS A 207 -1.41 -3.43 2.44
C LYS A 207 -1.59 -2.12 3.21
N LEU A 208 -2.58 -1.34 2.78
CA LEU A 208 -3.07 -0.17 3.51
C LEU A 208 -4.26 -0.59 4.38
N LEU A 209 -4.13 -0.37 5.68
CA LEU A 209 -5.18 -0.53 6.66
C LEU A 209 -5.73 0.87 6.97
N THR A 210 -6.83 1.23 6.31
CA THR A 210 -7.49 2.54 6.45
C THR A 210 -8.86 2.39 7.13
N PRO A 211 -9.28 3.36 7.97
CA PRO A 211 -10.65 3.43 8.47
C PRO A 211 -11.70 3.44 7.35
N ASP A 212 -11.37 3.97 6.18
CA ASP A 212 -12.31 4.15 5.07
C ASP A 212 -12.82 2.81 4.53
N SER A 213 -12.01 1.75 4.57
CA SER A 213 -12.42 0.40 4.17
C SER A 213 -13.24 -0.32 5.26
N MET A 214 -13.42 0.29 6.43
CA MET A 214 -14.10 -0.29 7.60
C MET A 214 -15.31 0.53 8.05
N VAL A 215 -15.80 1.44 7.21
CA VAL A 215 -16.98 2.25 7.51
C VAL A 215 -18.19 1.33 7.71
N GLY A 216 -18.90 1.52 8.82
CA GLY A 216 -20.07 0.72 9.19
C GLY A 216 -19.75 -0.61 9.88
N PHE A 217 -18.47 -0.94 10.09
CA PHE A 217 -18.10 -2.15 10.83
C PHE A 217 -18.35 -1.96 12.32
N SER A 218 -18.90 -2.99 12.96
CA SER A 218 -18.86 -3.15 14.41
C SER A 218 -17.43 -3.36 14.90
N GLU A 219 -17.19 -3.16 16.20
CA GLU A 219 -15.87 -3.38 16.80
C GLU A 219 -15.32 -4.79 16.51
N ALA A 220 -16.16 -5.81 16.62
CA ALA A 220 -15.78 -7.19 16.35
C ALA A 220 -15.37 -7.41 14.89
N GLN A 221 -16.07 -6.78 13.93
CA GLN A 221 -15.72 -6.83 12.51
C GLN A 221 -14.40 -6.10 12.22
N LYS A 222 -14.15 -4.95 12.87
CA LYS A 222 -12.86 -4.26 12.77
C LYS A 222 -11.73 -5.12 13.29
N VAL A 223 -11.88 -5.71 14.49
CA VAL A 223 -10.89 -6.64 15.07
C VAL A 223 -10.61 -7.81 14.13
N ALA A 224 -11.65 -8.44 13.57
CA ALA A 224 -11.49 -9.54 12.62
C ALA A 224 -10.78 -9.11 11.33
N ALA A 225 -11.12 -7.94 10.79
CA ALA A 225 -10.49 -7.40 9.59
C ALA A 225 -9.00 -7.06 9.81
N ILE A 226 -8.67 -6.39 10.91
CA ILE A 226 -7.28 -6.09 11.30
C ILE A 226 -6.51 -7.40 11.47
N ALA A 227 -7.03 -8.36 12.24
CA ALA A 227 -6.39 -9.65 12.47
C ALA A 227 -6.13 -10.41 11.16
N LYS A 228 -7.10 -10.40 10.23
CA LYS A 228 -6.97 -11.01 8.90
C LYS A 228 -5.82 -10.39 8.10
N ILE A 229 -5.69 -9.06 8.07
CA ILE A 229 -4.61 -8.38 7.35
C ILE A 229 -3.23 -8.80 7.88
N PHE A 230 -3.08 -8.86 9.21
CA PHE A 230 -1.82 -9.32 9.82
C PHE A 230 -1.55 -10.80 9.53
N GLN A 231 -2.57 -11.66 9.59
CA GLN A 231 -2.43 -13.08 9.22
C GLN A 231 -2.01 -13.26 7.76
N ASP A 232 -2.62 -12.51 6.85
CA ASP A 232 -2.25 -12.53 5.44
C ASP A 232 -0.81 -12.04 5.22
N SER A 233 -0.37 -11.02 5.97
CA SER A 233 1.01 -10.54 5.91
C SER A 233 2.05 -11.61 6.27
N TYR A 234 1.70 -12.60 7.11
CA TYR A 234 2.61 -13.68 7.50
C TYR A 234 2.79 -14.76 6.42
N LYS A 235 1.95 -14.77 5.39
CA LYS A 235 2.09 -15.70 4.24
C LYS A 235 3.18 -15.27 3.28
N SER A 236 3.55 -13.99 3.30
CA SER A 236 4.60 -13.41 2.45
C SER A 236 5.94 -13.34 3.19
N PRO A 237 7.09 -13.59 2.52
CA PRO A 237 8.41 -13.54 3.16
C PRO A 237 8.78 -12.12 3.64
N LEU A 238 8.40 -11.09 2.89
CA LEU A 238 8.57 -9.69 3.24
C LEU A 238 7.22 -8.97 3.10
N SER A 239 6.85 -8.22 4.12
CA SER A 239 5.54 -7.57 4.20
C SER A 239 5.66 -6.16 4.77
N VAL A 240 4.89 -5.23 4.22
CA VAL A 240 4.69 -3.89 4.81
C VAL A 240 3.21 -3.63 4.99
N ILE A 241 2.83 -3.21 6.20
CA ILE A 241 1.48 -2.79 6.54
C ILE A 241 1.53 -1.31 6.89
N VAL A 242 0.77 -0.51 6.15
CA VAL A 242 0.53 0.90 6.49
C VAL A 242 -0.76 0.98 7.30
N VAL A 243 -0.67 1.37 8.57
CA VAL A 243 -1.82 1.55 9.46
C VAL A 243 -2.17 3.02 9.49
N ASP A 244 -3.17 3.43 8.72
CA ASP A 244 -3.53 4.83 8.60
C ASP A 244 -4.46 5.29 9.72
N ASN A 245 -4.17 6.47 10.27
CA ASN A 245 -5.06 7.24 11.12
C ASN A 245 -5.55 6.45 12.34
N LEU A 246 -4.59 6.07 13.21
CA LEU A 246 -4.84 5.25 14.40
C LEU A 246 -5.99 5.77 15.24
N GLU A 247 -6.08 7.09 15.45
CA GLU A 247 -7.18 7.69 16.23
C GLU A 247 -8.57 7.39 15.64
N ARG A 248 -8.70 7.31 14.31
CA ARG A 248 -9.97 6.97 13.65
C ARG A 248 -10.26 5.48 13.67
N LEU A 249 -9.23 4.63 13.58
CA LEU A 249 -9.42 3.18 13.75
C LEU A 249 -9.96 2.84 15.14
N LEU A 250 -9.49 3.57 16.15
CA LEU A 250 -9.93 3.45 17.54
C LEU A 250 -11.30 4.10 17.82
N ASP A 251 -11.96 4.70 16.83
CA ASP A 251 -13.17 5.51 17.02
C ASP A 251 -13.00 6.58 18.12
N PHE A 252 -11.80 7.18 18.22
CA PHE A 252 -11.49 8.13 19.26
C PHE A 252 -12.34 9.39 19.12
N THR A 253 -12.97 9.79 20.22
CA THR A 253 -13.74 11.02 20.34
C THR A 253 -13.24 11.84 21.53
N PRO A 254 -12.90 13.12 21.34
CA PRO A 254 -12.27 13.93 22.40
C PRO A 254 -13.27 14.39 23.49
N ILE A 255 -14.55 14.56 23.14
CA ILE A 255 -15.57 15.02 24.10
C ILE A 255 -16.07 13.83 24.91
N GLY A 256 -15.63 13.73 26.16
CA GLY A 256 -15.85 12.55 27.00
C GLY A 256 -15.10 11.37 26.40
N PRO A 257 -13.77 11.25 26.65
CA PRO A 257 -12.88 10.41 25.86
C PRO A 257 -13.40 8.98 25.75
N ARG A 258 -13.86 8.64 24.54
CA ARG A 258 -14.32 7.29 24.18
C ARG A 258 -13.50 6.79 23.02
N PHE A 259 -13.19 5.51 23.07
CA PHE A 259 -12.50 4.76 22.04
C PHE A 259 -12.88 3.28 22.16
N SER A 260 -12.71 2.52 21.09
CA SER A 260 -12.93 1.09 21.06
C SER A 260 -11.77 0.35 21.71
N ASN A 261 -11.92 -0.03 22.98
CA ASN A 261 -10.89 -0.75 23.72
C ASN A 261 -10.55 -2.12 23.10
N SER A 262 -11.54 -2.81 22.52
CA SER A 262 -11.34 -4.06 21.80
C SER A 262 -10.36 -3.92 20.62
N VAL A 263 -10.50 -2.84 19.85
CA VAL A 263 -9.60 -2.49 18.73
C VAL A 263 -8.23 -2.06 19.27
N LEU A 264 -8.18 -1.26 20.33
CA LEU A 264 -6.93 -0.83 20.98
C LEU A 264 -6.09 -2.04 21.40
N GLN A 265 -6.66 -2.95 22.19
CA GLN A 265 -5.95 -4.14 22.68
C GLN A 265 -5.49 -5.03 21.52
N THR A 266 -6.30 -5.16 20.48
CA THR A 266 -5.93 -5.90 19.27
C THR A 266 -4.71 -5.28 18.58
N LEU A 267 -4.70 -3.96 18.40
CA LEU A 267 -3.56 -3.24 17.81
C LEU A 267 -2.32 -3.35 18.69
N MET A 268 -2.44 -3.18 20.01
CA MET A 268 -1.30 -3.32 20.93
C MET A 268 -0.63 -4.69 20.79
N VAL A 269 -1.41 -5.76 20.70
CA VAL A 269 -0.89 -7.11 20.51
C VAL A 269 -0.28 -7.30 19.12
N LEU A 270 -0.99 -6.90 18.05
CA LEU A 270 -0.54 -7.15 16.68
C LEU A 270 0.67 -6.31 16.27
N LEU A 271 0.77 -5.06 16.74
CA LEU A 271 1.91 -4.18 16.49
C LEU A 271 3.19 -4.67 17.17
N ALA A 272 3.08 -5.39 18.30
CA ALA A 272 4.22 -5.95 19.03
C ALA A 272 4.51 -7.43 18.68
N ARG A 273 3.61 -8.11 17.98
CA ARG A 273 3.71 -9.54 17.70
C ARG A 273 4.77 -9.82 16.65
N ARG A 274 5.80 -10.57 17.03
CA ARG A 274 6.82 -11.04 16.09
C ARG A 274 6.20 -11.95 15.01
N PRO A 275 6.54 -11.75 13.73
CA PRO A 275 6.09 -12.62 12.66
C PRO A 275 6.67 -14.05 12.83
N PRO A 276 6.06 -15.07 12.20
CA PRO A 276 6.59 -16.43 12.19
C PRO A 276 8.02 -16.52 11.65
N LYS A 277 8.66 -17.68 11.87
CA LYS A 277 10.04 -17.93 11.41
C LYS A 277 10.16 -17.67 9.91
N ASP A 278 11.26 -17.03 9.51
CA ASP A 278 11.61 -16.69 8.12
C ASP A 278 10.65 -15.69 7.43
N ARG A 279 9.77 -15.03 8.20
CA ARG A 279 8.89 -13.94 7.74
C ARG A 279 9.30 -12.63 8.36
N ARG A 280 9.16 -11.53 7.62
CA ARG A 280 9.54 -10.20 8.08
C ARG A 280 8.47 -9.17 7.78
N LEU A 281 8.28 -8.24 8.72
CA LEU A 281 7.19 -7.29 8.72
C LEU A 281 7.69 -5.88 9.06
N LEU A 282 7.41 -4.93 8.18
CA LEU A 282 7.51 -3.51 8.46
C LEU A 282 6.10 -2.96 8.73
N ILE A 283 5.93 -2.22 9.82
CA ILE A 283 4.67 -1.54 10.12
C ILE A 283 4.91 -0.04 10.12
N ILE A 284 4.12 0.70 9.34
CA ILE A 284 4.18 2.15 9.29
C ILE A 284 2.81 2.68 9.71
N ALA A 285 2.71 3.23 10.92
CA ALA A 285 1.48 3.79 11.43
C ALA A 285 1.44 5.31 11.26
N THR A 286 0.25 5.89 11.08
CA THR A 286 0.08 7.35 11.04
C THR A 286 -0.88 7.83 12.12
N SER A 287 -0.60 9.01 12.69
CA SER A 287 -1.52 9.66 13.62
C SER A 287 -1.40 11.18 13.63
N SER A 288 -2.53 11.85 13.82
CA SER A 288 -2.58 13.30 14.05
C SER A 288 -2.63 13.68 15.53
N LEU A 289 -2.83 12.71 16.43
CA LEU A 289 -3.05 12.91 17.86
C LEU A 289 -2.02 12.13 18.69
N ARG A 290 -0.73 12.47 18.56
CA ARG A 290 0.36 11.84 19.32
C ARG A 290 0.09 11.81 20.85
N PRO A 291 -0.33 12.90 21.52
CA PRO A 291 -0.54 12.88 22.96
C PRO A 291 -1.54 11.80 23.41
N VAL A 292 -2.63 11.63 22.64
CA VAL A 292 -3.65 10.60 22.89
C VAL A 292 -3.05 9.20 22.77
N LEU A 293 -2.21 8.94 21.77
CA LEU A 293 -1.53 7.65 21.64
C LEU A 293 -0.54 7.38 22.78
N THR A 294 0.04 8.43 23.36
CA THR A 294 0.91 8.30 24.53
C THR A 294 0.08 7.93 25.76
N ASP A 295 -1.04 8.62 25.99
CA ASP A 295 -1.95 8.32 27.11
C ASP A 295 -2.56 6.92 27.02
N LEU A 296 -2.79 6.41 25.80
CA LEU A 296 -3.28 5.05 25.55
C LEU A 296 -2.18 3.97 25.61
N GLY A 297 -0.90 4.34 25.81
CA GLY A 297 0.23 3.42 25.84
C GLY A 297 0.63 2.83 24.48
N LEU A 298 0.08 3.35 23.37
CA LEU A 298 0.41 2.88 22.01
C LEU A 298 1.76 3.40 21.51
N SER A 299 2.18 4.60 21.95
CA SER A 299 3.41 5.23 21.45
C SER A 299 4.66 4.39 21.79
N GLU A 300 4.68 3.74 22.95
CA GLU A 300 5.80 2.94 23.45
C GLU A 300 6.02 1.63 22.67
N ILE A 301 5.06 1.23 21.83
CA ILE A 301 5.14 -0.01 21.02
C ILE A 301 5.96 0.22 19.75
N PHE A 302 6.12 1.46 19.32
CA PHE A 302 6.84 1.79 18.10
C PHE A 302 8.35 1.82 18.34
N ASP A 303 9.11 1.14 17.48
CA ASP A 303 10.57 1.16 17.51
C ASP A 303 11.14 2.55 17.16
N ALA A 304 10.41 3.32 16.36
CA ALA A 304 10.79 4.67 15.97
C ALA A 304 9.58 5.60 15.76
N GLU A 305 9.78 6.89 16.03
CA GLU A 305 8.82 7.96 15.75
C GLU A 305 9.40 8.98 14.77
N LEU A 306 8.65 9.31 13.71
CA LEU A 306 9.00 10.33 12.72
C LEU A 306 7.97 11.46 12.75
N ARG A 307 8.42 12.67 13.10
CA ARG A 307 7.56 13.86 13.11
C ARG A 307 7.43 14.45 11.72
N VAL A 308 6.21 14.53 11.19
CA VAL A 308 5.87 15.21 9.93
C VAL A 308 5.38 16.63 10.23
N PRO A 309 6.23 17.67 10.11
CA PRO A 309 5.84 19.04 10.43
C PRO A 309 4.84 19.61 9.42
N PRO A 310 4.05 20.62 9.82
CA PRO A 310 3.31 21.46 8.88
C PRO A 310 4.29 22.39 8.13
N ILE A 311 3.79 23.06 7.09
CA ILE A 311 4.57 24.11 6.41
C ILE A 311 4.58 25.35 7.31
N THR A 312 5.77 25.76 7.71
CA THR A 312 5.99 26.92 8.60
C THR A 312 6.87 28.01 8.03
N SER A 313 7.47 27.82 6.85
CA SER A 313 8.32 28.84 6.23
C SER A 313 7.80 29.26 4.87
N LEU A 314 7.96 30.55 4.54
CA LEU A 314 7.66 31.06 3.19
C LEU A 314 8.47 30.37 2.11
N ARG A 315 9.72 29.97 2.41
CA ARG A 315 10.56 29.21 1.48
C ARG A 315 9.93 27.87 1.13
N ALA A 316 9.46 27.12 2.13
CA ALA A 316 8.79 25.85 1.90
C ALA A 316 7.48 26.04 1.12
N LEU A 317 6.72 27.08 1.46
CA LEU A 317 5.49 27.44 0.74
C LEU A 317 5.78 27.83 -0.72
N GLU A 318 6.81 28.62 -1.00
CA GLU A 318 7.20 28.98 -2.36
C GLU A 318 7.55 27.73 -3.20
N ILE A 319 8.25 26.75 -2.62
CA ILE A 319 8.56 25.48 -3.29
C ILE A 319 7.25 24.77 -3.67
N VAL A 320 6.27 24.69 -2.77
CA VAL A 320 4.96 24.09 -3.08
C VAL A 320 4.26 24.85 -4.20
N LEU A 321 4.23 26.18 -4.15
CA LEU A 321 3.58 27.00 -5.18
C LEU A 321 4.25 26.85 -6.56
N LYS A 322 5.57 26.67 -6.57
CA LYS A 322 6.33 26.38 -7.77
C LYS A 322 6.00 25.01 -8.34
N GLU A 323 5.95 23.97 -7.50
CA GLU A 323 5.67 22.59 -7.91
C GLU A 323 4.26 22.44 -8.49
N VAL A 324 3.28 23.12 -7.88
CA VAL A 324 1.88 23.09 -8.32
C VAL A 324 1.63 24.04 -9.52
N ALA A 325 2.66 24.76 -9.99
CA ALA A 325 2.57 25.71 -11.10
C ALA A 325 1.40 26.69 -10.98
N LEU A 326 1.16 27.25 -9.78
CA LEU A 326 0.03 28.17 -9.56
C LEU A 326 0.17 29.47 -10.34
N PHE A 327 1.39 30.00 -10.44
CA PHE A 327 1.69 31.27 -11.09
C PHE A 327 2.36 31.05 -12.45
N PRO A 328 1.93 31.75 -13.52
CA PRO A 328 2.46 31.56 -14.87
C PRO A 328 3.90 32.09 -15.00
N SER A 329 4.27 33.14 -14.27
CA SER A 329 5.62 33.71 -14.29
C SER A 329 6.33 33.62 -12.93
N SER A 330 7.66 33.64 -12.96
CA SER A 330 8.49 33.76 -11.75
C SER A 330 8.29 35.09 -11.03
N ASP A 331 7.84 36.13 -11.75
CA ASP A 331 7.68 37.47 -11.22
C ASP A 331 6.39 37.58 -10.43
N ASP A 332 5.30 37.01 -10.96
CA ASP A 332 4.01 36.92 -10.26
C ASP A 332 4.15 36.10 -8.97
N ARG A 333 4.90 34.99 -9.01
CA ARG A 333 5.19 34.19 -7.81
C ARG A 333 5.98 35.00 -6.78
N ARG A 334 7.02 35.72 -7.20
CA ARG A 334 7.82 36.58 -6.30
C ARG A 334 6.96 37.68 -5.67
N GLN A 335 6.09 38.31 -6.45
CA GLN A 335 5.15 39.31 -5.96
C GLN A 335 4.17 38.72 -4.95
N ALA A 336 3.61 37.53 -5.22
CA ALA A 336 2.74 36.83 -4.29
C ALA A 336 3.44 36.47 -2.97
N VAL A 337 4.68 35.98 -3.03
CA VAL A 337 5.49 35.68 -1.84
C VAL A 337 5.80 36.97 -1.06
N ALA A 338 6.08 38.08 -1.76
CA ALA A 338 6.28 39.38 -1.11
C ALA A 338 5.00 39.89 -0.42
N MET A 339 3.82 39.71 -1.02
CA MET A 339 2.53 40.02 -0.39
C MET A 339 2.30 39.18 0.87
N LEU A 340 2.61 37.88 0.83
CA LEU A 340 2.53 36.99 2.00
C LEU A 340 3.51 37.42 3.11
N ALA A 341 4.72 37.84 2.74
CA ALA A 341 5.68 38.39 3.70
C ALA A 341 5.17 39.67 4.37
N GLN A 342 4.59 40.59 3.59
CA GLN A 342 3.96 41.83 4.10
C GLN A 342 2.74 41.56 4.98
N ALA A 343 2.00 40.48 4.72
CA ALA A 343 0.88 40.03 5.53
C ALA A 343 1.31 39.37 6.87
N GLY A 344 2.60 39.32 7.18
CA GLY A 344 3.13 38.80 8.45
C GLY A 344 3.40 37.29 8.45
N PHE A 345 3.48 36.64 7.28
CA PHE A 345 3.93 35.25 7.18
C PHE A 345 5.46 35.11 7.02
N GLY A 346 6.16 36.23 6.83
CA GLY A 346 7.62 36.27 6.79
C GLY A 346 8.27 36.08 8.16
N ASN A 347 9.56 35.72 8.16
CA ASN A 347 10.35 35.72 9.39
C ASN A 347 10.67 37.18 9.73
N SER A 348 9.98 37.79 10.69
CA SER A 348 10.50 38.96 11.39
C SER A 348 11.52 38.47 12.41
N GLU A 349 12.68 39.13 12.50
CA GLU A 349 13.73 38.82 13.49
C GLU A 349 13.26 38.99 14.95
N GLU A 350 12.06 39.56 15.16
CA GLU A 350 11.47 39.87 16.47
C GLU A 350 10.35 38.90 16.91
N GLU A 351 9.79 38.06 16.03
CA GLU A 351 8.79 37.04 16.40
C GLU A 351 9.34 35.63 16.10
N GLU A 352 9.69 34.87 17.15
CA GLU A 352 10.25 33.50 17.08
C GLU A 352 9.33 32.47 16.37
N THR A 353 8.12 32.86 15.98
CA THR A 353 7.14 31.99 15.32
C THR A 353 6.56 32.66 14.07
N SER A 354 6.92 32.17 12.89
CA SER A 354 6.15 32.44 11.67
C SER A 354 4.68 32.05 11.93
N ARG A 355 3.75 32.95 11.62
CA ARG A 355 2.29 32.68 11.68
C ARG A 355 1.85 31.58 10.72
N LEU A 356 2.72 31.19 9.79
CA LEU A 356 2.44 30.13 8.85
C LEU A 356 2.46 28.78 9.58
N ASN A 357 1.31 28.12 9.65
CA ASN A 357 1.19 26.77 10.17
C ASN A 357 0.06 26.06 9.42
N VAL A 358 0.40 25.50 8.25
CA VAL A 358 -0.59 24.88 7.36
C VAL A 358 -0.11 23.50 6.90
N GLY A 359 -1.00 22.52 6.98
CA GLY A 359 -0.74 21.20 6.39
C GLY A 359 -0.76 21.26 4.86
N VAL A 360 0.14 20.53 4.20
CA VAL A 360 0.26 20.47 2.73
C VAL A 360 -1.09 20.22 2.04
N LYS A 361 -1.90 19.29 2.55
CA LYS A 361 -3.22 18.97 1.97
C LYS A 361 -4.18 20.17 2.01
N LYS A 362 -4.16 20.93 3.11
CA LYS A 362 -5.01 22.13 3.24
C LYS A 362 -4.50 23.26 2.35
N LEU A 363 -3.18 23.42 2.25
CA LEU A 363 -2.55 24.37 1.33
C LEU A 363 -2.93 24.08 -0.13
N LEU A 364 -2.85 22.83 -0.58
CA LEU A 364 -3.25 22.46 -1.94
C LEU A 364 -4.72 22.83 -2.23
N SER A 365 -5.63 22.61 -1.27
CA SER A 365 -7.02 23.02 -1.41
C SER A 365 -7.18 24.55 -1.54
N MET A 366 -6.36 25.34 -0.84
CA MET A 366 -6.35 26.80 -0.97
C MET A 366 -5.78 27.27 -2.30
N VAL A 367 -4.75 26.58 -2.79
CA VAL A 367 -4.13 26.83 -4.10
C VAL A 367 -5.14 26.60 -5.22
N GLU A 368 -5.89 25.48 -5.19
CA GLU A 368 -6.93 25.21 -6.19
C GLU A 368 -8.08 26.22 -6.13
N MET A 369 -8.44 26.70 -4.93
CA MET A 369 -9.43 27.76 -4.78
C MET A 369 -8.95 29.09 -5.37
N ALA A 370 -7.70 29.46 -5.10
CA ALA A 370 -7.10 30.68 -5.64
C ALA A 370 -6.97 30.63 -7.18
N ARG A 371 -6.75 29.44 -7.75
CA ARG A 371 -6.69 29.22 -9.19
C ARG A 371 -8.01 29.54 -9.92
N GLN A 372 -9.15 29.48 -9.24
CA GLN A 372 -10.45 29.84 -9.83
C GLN A 372 -10.60 31.35 -10.07
N GLU A 373 -9.70 32.18 -9.52
CA GLU A 373 -9.67 33.64 -9.72
C GLU A 373 -8.28 34.09 -10.19
N PRO A 374 -7.96 33.96 -11.50
CA PRO A 374 -6.64 34.25 -12.05
C PRO A 374 -6.18 35.69 -11.84
N GLU A 375 -7.11 36.64 -11.87
CA GLU A 375 -6.81 38.08 -11.74
C GLU A 375 -6.42 38.48 -10.30
N ALA A 376 -6.83 37.69 -9.30
CA ALA A 376 -6.63 37.98 -7.87
C ALA A 376 -6.00 36.80 -7.11
N THR A 377 -5.28 35.90 -7.80
CA THR A 377 -4.77 34.64 -7.21
C THR A 377 -3.91 34.88 -5.98
N ALA A 378 -3.01 35.86 -6.01
CA ALA A 378 -2.13 36.19 -4.89
C ALA A 378 -2.91 36.74 -3.67
N GLU A 379 -3.88 37.62 -3.91
CA GLU A 379 -4.73 38.19 -2.87
C GLU A 379 -5.63 37.11 -2.24
N ARG A 380 -6.25 36.26 -3.07
CA ARG A 380 -7.08 35.15 -2.60
C ARG A 380 -6.31 34.15 -1.77
N LEU A 381 -5.11 33.76 -2.19
CA LEU A 381 -4.25 32.88 -1.42
C LEU A 381 -3.86 33.50 -0.06
N THR A 382 -3.50 34.79 -0.07
CA THR A 382 -3.13 35.54 1.15
C THR A 382 -4.31 35.61 2.12
N ASN A 383 -5.51 35.96 1.64
CA ASN A 383 -6.73 36.01 2.44
C ASN A 383 -7.11 34.63 3.00
N ALA A 384 -6.98 33.57 2.20
CA ALA A 384 -7.25 32.20 2.64
C ALA A 384 -6.28 31.74 3.76
N LEU A 385 -5.00 32.10 3.67
CA LEU A 385 -4.01 31.80 4.70
C LEU A 385 -4.20 32.64 5.96
N MET A 386 -4.58 33.92 5.85
CA MET A 386 -4.93 34.77 7.00
C MET A 386 -6.14 34.22 7.76
N GLY A 387 -7.12 33.66 7.05
CA GLY A 387 -8.28 33.01 7.66
C GLY A 387 -7.99 31.74 8.47
N LEU A 388 -6.77 31.17 8.42
CA LEU A 388 -6.37 30.04 9.28
C LEU A 388 -5.91 30.48 10.67
N GLY A 389 -5.49 31.73 10.81
CA GLY A 389 -4.97 32.29 12.07
C GLY A 389 -6.05 32.91 12.97
N MET A 390 -7.32 32.88 12.56
CA MET A 390 -8.48 33.34 13.34
C MET A 390 -9.25 32.19 13.97
#